data_AF-A0A7W1F9V1-F1
#
_entry.id   AF-A0A7W1F9V1-F1
#
_cell.length_a   1.000
_cell.length_b   1.000
_cell.length_c   1.000
_cell.angle_alpha   90.00
_cell.angle_beta   90.00
_cell.angle_gamma   90.00
#
_symmetry.space_group_name_H-M   'P 1'
#
loop_
_entity.id
_entity.type
_entity.pdbx_description
1 polymer ?
#
loop_
_entity_poly.entity_id
_entity_poly.type
_entity_poly.pdbx_seq_one_letter_code
_entity_poly.pdbx_strand_id
1 'polypeptide(L)' 'VNLIPLNPTPGSPAQPSSKRRIHGFVRVLQAAGVNVTVRDTRGRRIDAACGQLRLEHARTQ' A
#
# COMPACT_ATOMS: atom_id res chain seq x y z
N VAL A 1 1.00 -11.63 -0.50
CA VAL A 1 2.09 -10.88 -1.19
C VAL A 1 2.28 -9.53 -0.51
N ASN A 2 3.52 -9.13 -0.22
CA ASN A 2 3.83 -7.81 0.36
C ASN A 2 4.60 -6.96 -0.65
N LEU A 3 3.98 -5.92 -1.19
CA LEU A 3 4.59 -5.00 -2.14
C LEU A 3 5.38 -3.94 -1.39
N ILE A 4 6.67 -3.83 -1.71
CA ILE A 4 7.57 -2.82 -1.14
C ILE A 4 7.95 -1.88 -2.29
N PRO A 5 7.48 -0.62 -2.29
CA PRO A 5 7.96 0.37 -3.24
C PRO A 5 9.46 0.53 -3.09
N LEU A 6 10.16 0.58 -4.23
CA LEU A 6 11.61 0.78 -4.22
C LEU A 6 11.95 2.11 -3.54
N ASN A 7 12.87 2.07 -2.57
CA ASN A 7 13.46 3.28 -2.01
C ASN A 7 14.50 3.83 -2.99
N PRO A 8 14.59 5.16 -3.19
CA PRO A 8 15.66 5.73 -3.99
C PRO A 8 17.03 5.36 -3.38
N THR A 9 17.91 4.76 -4.18
CA THR A 9 19.27 4.42 -3.80
C THR A 9 20.25 5.26 -4.62
N PRO A 10 21.15 6.05 -4.01
CA PRO A 10 22.16 6.81 -4.74
C PRO A 10 22.98 5.90 -5.68
N GLY A 11 23.13 6.29 -6.95
CA GLY A 11 23.87 5.53 -7.95
C GLY A 11 23.11 4.37 -8.60
N SER A 12 21.89 4.06 -8.16
CA SER A 12 21.04 3.09 -8.86
C SER A 12 20.24 3.79 -9.98
N PRO A 13 20.16 3.20 -11.19
CA PRO A 13 19.28 3.71 -12.25
C PRO A 13 17.79 3.40 -11.96
N ALA A 14 17.50 2.56 -10.96
CA ALA A 14 16.16 2.09 -10.69
C ALA A 14 15.32 3.15 -9.97
N GLN A 15 14.11 3.39 -10.48
CA GLN A 15 13.18 4.36 -9.90
C GLN A 15 12.01 3.68 -9.19
N PRO A 16 11.45 4.31 -8.16
CA PRO A 16 10.20 3.87 -7.56
C PRO A 16 9.08 3.79 -8.61
N SER A 17 8.29 2.72 -8.58
CA SER A 17 7.08 2.65 -9.39
C SER A 17 6.10 3.76 -8.99
N SER A 18 5.38 4.32 -9.95
CA SER A 18 4.33 5.30 -9.67
C SER A 18 3.18 4.69 -8.86
N LYS A 19 2.49 5.50 -8.05
CA LYS A 19 1.31 5.06 -7.28
C LYS A 19 0.27 4.35 -8.16
N ARG A 20 0.04 4.84 -9.38
CA ARG A 20 -0.88 4.23 -10.35
C ARG A 20 -0.47 2.81 -10.75
N ARG A 21 0.82 2.57 -10.99
CA ARG A 21 1.33 1.22 -11.32
C ARG A 21 1.20 0.27 -10.15
N ILE A 22 1.53 0.73 -8.94
CA ILE A 22 1.38 -0.05 -7.71
C ILE A 22 -0.08 -0.47 -7.51
N HIS A 23 -1.02 0.48 -7.58
CA HIS A 23 -2.46 0.16 -7.47
C HIS A 23 -2.97 -0.73 -8.60
N GLY A 24 -2.46 -0.58 -9.82
CA GLY A 24 -2.75 -1.50 -10.92
C GLY A 24 -2.35 -2.93 -10.59
N PHE A 25 -1.15 -3.13 -10.07
CA PHE A 25 -0.64 -4.46 -9.70
C PHE A 25 -1.42 -5.06 -8.52
N VAL A 26 -1.78 -4.24 -7.52
CA VAL A 26 -2.66 -4.65 -6.42
C VAL A 26 -3.99 -5.18 -6.94
N ARG A 27 -4.65 -4.47 -7.87
CA ARG A 27 -5.93 -4.92 -8.44
C ARG A 27 -5.82 -6.26 -9.16
N VAL A 28 -4.73 -6.48 -9.91
CA VAL A 28 -4.49 -7.76 -10.60
C VAL A 28 -4.36 -8.90 -9.59
N LEU A 29 -3.59 -8.70 -8.51
CA LEU A 29 -3.42 -9.71 -7.46
C LEU A 29 -4.74 -9.99 -6.71
N GLN A 30 -5.50 -8.95 -6.37
CA GLN A 30 -6.80 -9.10 -5.73
C GLN A 30 -7.80 -9.84 -6.61
N ALA A 31 -7.83 -9.54 -7.92
CA ALA A 31 -8.69 -10.24 -8.88
C ALA A 31 -8.33 -11.72 -9.02
N ALA A 32 -7.06 -12.08 -8.77
CA ALA A 32 -6.60 -13.46 -8.71
C ALA A 32 -6.82 -14.13 -7.33
N GLY A 33 -7.51 -13.48 -6.39
CA GLY A 33 -7.74 -13.99 -5.04
C GLY A 33 -6.49 -13.96 -4.13
N VAL A 34 -5.43 -13.27 -4.55
CA VAL A 34 -4.18 -13.18 -3.79
C VAL A 34 -4.28 -12.05 -2.76
N ASN A 35 -4.16 -12.41 -1.49
CA ASN A 35 -4.02 -11.42 -0.42
C ASN A 35 -2.76 -10.57 -0.65
N VAL A 36 -2.92 -9.26 -0.78
CA VAL A 36 -1.84 -8.33 -1.08
C VAL A 36 -1.87 -7.13 -0.15
N THR A 37 -0.71 -6.75 0.37
CA THR A 37 -0.49 -5.53 1.14
C THR A 37 0.56 -4.67 0.46
N VAL A 38 0.47 -3.35 0.61
CA VAL A 38 1.50 -2.41 0.18
C VAL A 38 2.14 -1.83 1.42
N ARG A 39 3.45 -2.00 1.56
CA ARG A 39 4.21 -1.40 2.64
C ARG A 39 4.41 0.08 2.34
N ASP A 40 3.78 0.93 3.14
CA ASP A 40 4.04 2.36 3.09
C ASP A 40 5.46 2.64 3.60
N THR A 41 6.24 3.35 2.79
CA THR A 41 7.52 3.90 3.22
C THR A 41 7.19 5.16 4.01
N ARG A 42 6.91 4.99 5.32
CA ARG A 42 6.62 6.06 6.28
C ARG A 42 7.38 7.35 5.91
N GLY A 43 6.68 8.34 5.34
CA GLY A 43 7.28 9.63 4.99
C GLY A 43 6.73 10.38 3.77
N ARG A 44 5.89 9.80 2.89
CA ARG A 44 5.33 10.55 1.74
C ARG A 44 3.80 10.53 1.65
N ARG A 45 3.22 11.29 2.58
CA ARG A 45 1.87 11.86 2.53
C ARG A 45 0.73 10.86 2.35
N ILE A 46 0.09 10.55 3.48
CA ILE A 46 -1.37 10.52 3.67
C ILE A 46 -2.18 10.60 2.37
N ASP A 47 -2.77 9.47 1.98
CA ASP A 47 -4.02 9.39 1.22
C ASP A 47 -4.77 8.15 1.74
N ALA A 48 -5.90 8.44 2.38
CA ALA A 48 -6.74 7.52 3.12
C ALA A 48 -7.39 6.41 2.27
N ALA A 49 -7.67 5.28 2.94
CA ALA A 49 -8.86 4.42 2.90
C ALA A 49 -8.42 2.94 3.03
N CYS A 50 -8.89 2.07 3.92
CA CYS A 50 -10.06 2.00 4.80
C CYS A 50 -9.63 1.40 6.15
N GLY A 51 -10.12 1.98 7.25
CA GLY A 51 -9.81 1.53 8.62
C GLY A 51 -10.48 2.36 9.72
N GLN A 52 -11.27 3.37 9.37
CA GLN A 52 -12.07 4.17 10.32
C GLN A 52 -13.20 3.38 11.00
N LEU A 53 -13.46 2.12 10.61
CA LEU A 53 -14.50 1.27 11.19
C LEU A 53 -14.05 0.39 12.37
N ARG A 54 -12.82 0.56 12.91
CA ARG A 54 -12.39 -0.23 14.08
C ARG A 54 -12.66 0.45 15.43
N LEU A 55 -13.24 1.66 15.45
CA LEU A 55 -13.58 2.38 16.69
C LEU A 55 -15.07 2.32 17.07
N GLU A 56 -15.94 1.64 16.32
CA GLU A 56 -17.35 1.48 16.71
C GLU A 56 -17.60 0.35 17.73
N HIS A 57 -16.60 -0.50 18.02
CA HIS A 57 -16.75 -1.60 18.98
C HIS A 57 -16.21 -1.30 20.39
N ALA A 58 -15.79 -0.06 20.67
CA ALA A 58 -15.34 0.34 22.01
C ALA A 58 -16.38 1.18 22.78
N ARG A 59 -17.62 1.28 22.27
CA ARG A 59 -18.72 2.03 22.91
C ARG A 59 -19.94 1.20 23.31
N THR A 60 -19.84 -0.12 23.26
CA THR A 60 -20.89 -0.99 23.79
C THR A 60 -20.28 -2.20 24.49
N GLN A 61 -19.62 -1.92 25.62
CA GLN A 61 -19.67 -2.68 26.89
C GLN A 61 -18.77 -2.01 27.91
#